data_AF-A0A383B641-F1
#
_entry.id   AF-A0A383B641-F1
#
_cell.length_a   1.000
_cell.length_b   1.000
_cell.length_c   1.000
_cell.angle_alpha   90.00
_cell.angle_beta   90.00
_cell.angle_gamma   90.00
#
_symmetry.space_group_name_H-M   'P 1'
#
loop_
_entity.id
_entity.type
_entity.pdbx_description
1 polymer ?
#
loop_
_entity_poly.entity_id
_entity_poly.type
_entity_poly.pdbx_seq_one_letter_code
_entity_poly.pdbx_strand_id
1 'polypeptide(L)' 'MATKKATIKIDDKDYDVDDLSEEQKAQVGSLNFADAELTRLGFKVAAMQTARNAYATALKELLGEDEDSEVELSEDD' A
#
# COMPACT_ATOMS: atom_id res chain seq x y z
N MET A 1 13.96 -38.00 17.54
CA MET A 1 13.95 -36.52 17.62
C MET A 1 13.74 -36.01 16.20
N ALA A 2 12.59 -35.42 15.88
CA ALA A 2 12.36 -34.85 14.55
C ALA A 2 12.97 -33.44 14.53
N THR A 3 14.02 -33.23 13.75
CA THR A 3 14.62 -31.92 13.51
C THR A 3 13.61 -31.09 12.71
N LYS A 4 13.12 -29.99 13.27
CA LYS A 4 12.24 -29.07 12.54
C LYS A 4 13.09 -28.28 11.55
N LYS A 5 13.06 -28.67 10.27
CA LYS A 5 13.67 -27.94 9.16
C LYS A 5 13.04 -26.55 9.07
N ALA A 6 13.86 -25.50 9.02
CA ALA A 6 13.38 -24.15 8.81
C ALA A 6 13.17 -23.96 7.30
N THR A 7 11.94 -23.66 6.88
CA THR A 7 11.61 -23.45 5.47
C THR A 7 11.29 -21.97 5.22
N ILE A 8 11.79 -21.43 4.12
CA ILE A 8 11.43 -20.09 3.62
C ILE A 8 10.71 -20.22 2.28
N LYS A 9 9.77 -19.31 2.00
CA LYS A 9 9.03 -19.29 0.75
C LYS A 9 9.43 -18.06 -0.06
N ILE A 10 9.93 -18.29 -1.28
CA ILE A 10 10.36 -17.25 -2.23
C ILE A 10 9.64 -17.54 -3.55
N ASP A 11 8.89 -16.57 -4.09
CA ASP A 11 8.14 -16.70 -5.36
C ASP A 11 7.34 -18.00 -5.46
N ASP A 12 6.57 -18.30 -4.40
CA ASP A 12 5.74 -19.50 -4.28
C ASP A 12 6.47 -20.85 -4.24
N LYS A 13 7.80 -20.84 -4.09
CA LYS A 13 8.60 -22.05 -3.87
C LYS A 13 9.11 -22.11 -2.44
N ASP A 14 8.97 -23.27 -1.83
CA ASP A 14 9.54 -23.56 -0.52
C ASP A 14 11.00 -24.01 -0.65
N TYR A 15 11.86 -23.42 0.16
CA TYR A 15 13.28 -23.73 0.27
C TYR A 15 13.59 -24.13 1.71
N ASP A 16 14.37 -25.18 1.88
CA ASP A 16 14.95 -25.49 3.17
C ASP A 16 16.15 -24.58 3.43
N VAL A 17 16.13 -23.88 4.56
CA VAL A 17 17.20 -22.97 4.98
C VAL A 17 18.52 -23.71 5.20
N ASP A 18 18.47 -24.98 5.60
CA ASP A 18 19.65 -25.81 5.81
C ASP A 18 20.33 -26.19 4.48
N ASP A 19 19.59 -26.17 3.37
CA ASP A 19 20.10 -26.48 2.02
C ASP A 19 20.67 -25.24 1.31
N LEU A 20 20.55 -24.04 1.90
CA LEU A 20 21.06 -22.78 1.34
C LEU A 20 22.51 -22.52 1.76
N SER A 21 23.31 -22.02 0.80
CA SER A 21 24.63 -21.48 1.07
C SER A 21 24.56 -20.18 1.89
N GLU A 22 25.66 -19.80 2.52
CA GLU A 22 25.75 -18.53 3.26
C GLU A 22 25.46 -17.30 2.38
N GLU A 23 25.90 -17.33 1.12
CA GLU A 23 25.62 -16.28 0.15
C GLU A 23 24.11 -16.22 -0.20
N GLN A 24 23.48 -17.38 -0.38
CA GLN A 24 22.04 -17.47 -0.64
C GLN A 24 21.23 -16.93 0.54
N LYS A 25 21.60 -17.28 1.78
CA LYS A 25 20.96 -16.74 3.01
C LYS A 25 21.12 -15.22 3.10
N ALA A 26 22.28 -14.68 2.73
CA ALA A 26 22.50 -13.23 2.71
C ALA A 26 21.56 -12.54 1.72
N GLN A 27 21.35 -13.12 0.54
CA GLN A 27 20.41 -12.58 -0.46
C GLN A 27 18.95 -12.65 0.01
N VAL A 28 18.56 -13.72 0.70
CA VAL A 28 17.23 -13.80 1.35
C VAL A 28 17.03 -12.68 2.35
N GLY A 29 18.05 -12.36 3.16
CA GLY A 29 18.03 -11.21 4.07
C GLY A 29 17.80 -9.89 3.33
N SER A 30 18.53 -9.66 2.23
CA SER A 30 18.37 -8.47 1.38
C SER A 30 16.99 -8.38 0.75
N LEU A 31 16.42 -9.49 0.28
CA LEU A 31 15.08 -9.55 -0.30
C LEU A 31 14.02 -9.15 0.74
N ASN A 32 14.04 -9.79 1.92
CA ASN A 32 13.11 -9.49 3.00
C ASN A 32 13.18 -8.01 3.43
N PHE A 33 14.39 -7.44 3.44
CA PHE A 33 14.58 -6.02 3.72
C PHE A 33 13.91 -5.14 2.66
N ALA A 34 14.11 -5.45 1.37
CA ALA A 34 13.48 -4.71 0.28
C ALA A 34 11.95 -4.80 0.34
N ASP A 35 11.40 -5.99 0.61
CA ASP A 35 9.96 -6.21 0.73
C ASP A 35 9.32 -5.44 1.89
N ALA A 36 10.02 -5.38 3.03
CA ALA A 36 9.58 -4.58 4.18
C ALA A 36 9.55 -3.08 3.83
N GLU A 37 10.55 -2.57 3.13
CA GLU A 37 10.58 -1.17 2.71
C GLU A 37 9.53 -0.86 1.63
N LEU A 38 9.28 -1.78 0.69
CA LEU A 38 8.18 -1.66 -0.29
C LEU A 38 6.83 -1.57 0.41
N THR A 39 6.59 -2.42 1.41
CA THR A 39 5.37 -2.38 2.22
C THR A 39 5.22 -1.04 2.94
N ARG A 40 6.32 -0.57 3.56
CA ARG A 40 6.36 0.73 4.24
C ARG A 40 6.07 1.91 3.29
N LEU A 41 6.62 1.87 2.08
CA LEU A 41 6.33 2.86 1.04
C LEU A 41 4.86 2.81 0.62
N GLY A 42 4.26 1.62 0.52
CA GLY A 42 2.83 1.44 0.26
C GLY A 42 1.94 2.20 1.26
N PHE A 43 2.26 2.14 2.56
CA PHE A 43 1.54 2.91 3.57
C PHE A 43 1.66 4.43 3.37
N LYS A 44 2.85 4.92 2.99
CA LYS A 44 3.04 6.35 2.67
C LYS A 44 2.23 6.76 1.45
N VAL A 45 2.21 5.93 0.41
CA VAL A 45 1.41 6.17 -0.80
C VAL A 45 -0.08 6.29 -0.44
N ALA A 46 -0.62 5.35 0.35
CA ALA A 46 -2.00 5.39 0.79
C ALA A 46 -2.33 6.67 1.59
N ALA A 47 -1.45 7.09 2.50
CA ALA A 47 -1.61 8.33 3.24
C ALA A 47 -1.62 9.57 2.33
N MET A 48 -0.73 9.62 1.34
CA MET A 48 -0.68 10.72 0.37
C MET A 48 -1.89 10.76 -0.56
N GLN A 49 -2.43 9.60 -0.95
CA GLN A 49 -3.66 9.52 -1.73
C GLN A 49 -4.86 10.09 -0.95
N THR A 50 -4.99 9.74 0.33
CA THR A 50 -6.02 10.32 1.21
C THR A 50 -5.89 11.83 1.30
N ALA A 51 -4.68 12.34 1.55
CA ALA A 51 -4.43 13.78 1.60
C ALA A 51 -4.76 14.48 0.29
N ARG A 52 -4.34 13.93 -0.86
CA ARG A 52 -4.66 14.45 -2.19
C ARG A 52 -6.17 14.57 -2.39
N ASN A 53 -6.93 13.53 -2.05
CA ASN A 53 -8.38 13.52 -2.24
C ASN A 53 -9.08 14.56 -1.35
N ALA A 54 -8.61 14.73 -0.10
CA ALA A 54 -9.10 15.79 0.79
C ALA A 54 -8.84 17.18 0.21
N TYR A 55 -7.63 17.44 -0.29
CA TYR A 55 -7.30 18.74 -0.91
C TYR A 55 -8.08 18.98 -2.20
N ALA A 56 -8.31 17.96 -3.02
CA ALA A 56 -9.13 18.09 -4.22
C ALA A 56 -10.59 18.43 -3.87
N THR A 57 -11.13 17.85 -2.81
CA THR A 57 -12.49 18.15 -2.33
C THR A 57 -12.58 19.58 -1.83
N ALA A 58 -11.68 19.99 -0.94
CA ALA A 58 -11.63 21.37 -0.44
C ALA A 58 -11.45 22.41 -1.56
N LEU A 59 -10.69 22.06 -2.61
CA LEU A 59 -10.53 22.95 -3.76
C LEU A 59 -11.85 23.13 -4.53
N LYS A 60 -12.64 22.07 -4.72
CA LYS A 60 -13.94 22.17 -5.41
C LYS A 60 -14.92 23.07 -4.66
N GLU A 61 -14.99 22.92 -3.34
CA GLU A 61 -15.80 23.77 -2.46
C GLU A 61 -15.39 25.25 -2.62
N LEU A 62 -14.08 25.54 -2.64
CA LEU A 62 -13.57 26.91 -2.83
C LEU A 62 -13.83 27.48 -4.22
N LEU A 63 -13.94 26.63 -5.23
CA LEU A 63 -14.25 27.04 -6.61
C LEU A 63 -15.75 27.23 -6.84
N GLY A 64 -16.60 26.93 -5.84
CA GLY A 64 -18.05 27.02 -5.98
C GLY A 64 -18.61 25.96 -6.93
N GLU A 65 -17.93 24.82 -7.08
CA GLU A 65 -18.37 23.69 -7.91
C GLU A 65 -19.32 22.74 -7.15
N ASP A 66 -19.86 23.14 -6.01
CA ASP A 66 -20.94 22.41 -5.34
C ASP A 66 -22.23 22.59 -6.17
N GLU A 67 -22.72 21.49 -6.74
CA GLU A 67 -23.86 21.39 -7.67
C GLU A 67 -25.25 21.81 -7.11
N ASP A 68 -25.32 22.71 -6.12
CA ASP A 68 -26.58 23.10 -5.45
C ASP A 68 -26.82 24.63 -5.38
N SER A 69 -26.22 25.43 -6.28
CA SER A 69 -26.54 26.87 -6.36
C SER A 69 -27.67 27.26 -7.32
N GLU A 70 -28.36 26.32 -7.97
CA GLU A 70 -29.52 26.65 -8.83
C GLU A 70 -30.60 25.55 -8.78
N VAL A 71 -31.35 25.50 -7.67
CA VAL A 71 -32.73 24.99 -7.70
C VAL A 71 -33.63 26.20 -7.53
N GLU A 72 -33.92 26.90 -8.64
CA GLU A 72 -35.08 27.80 -8.71
C GLU A 72 -36.34 26.95 -8.54
N LEU A 73 -36.78 26.81 -7.29
CA LEU A 73 -38.17 26.46 -7.01
C LEU A 73 -38.99 27.71 -7.34
N SER A 74 -39.39 27.81 -8.61
CA SER A 74 -40.55 28.60 -9.01
C SER A 74 -41.74 28.06 -8.21
N GLU A 75 -42.08 28.76 -7.12
CA GLU A 75 -43.39 28.66 -6.52
C GLU A 75 -44.36 29.34 -7.49
N ASP A 76 -44.91 28.56 -8.42
CA ASP A 76 -46.08 28.91 -9.22
C ASP A 76 -47.25 29.27 -8.27
N ASP A 77 -47.54 30.58 -8.16
CA ASP A 77 -48.82 31.16 -7.68
C ASP A 77 -49.86 31.24 -8.82
#